data_AF-A0A936U9D5-F1
#
_entry.id   AF-A0A936U9D5-F1
#
_cell.length_a   1.000
_cell.length_b   1.000
_cell.length_c   1.000
_cell.angle_alpha   90.00
_cell.angle_beta   90.00
_cell.angle_gamma   90.00
#
_symmetry.space_group_name_H-M   'P 1'
#
loop_
_entity.id
_entity.type
_entity.pdbx_description
1 polymer ?
#
loop_
_entity_poly.entity_id
_entity_poly.type
_entity_poly.pdbx_seq_one_letter_code
_entity_poly.pdbx_strand_id
1 'polypeptide(L)'
;MLDHALLFSRVLAEVDEEAYFTPMRRVSAEERFALEPIRAALESGDFIVEDVRAQARSLFDARRIDRVKYLSCLHMIAAHPRVADWGEAARLAGEQELAALELGGPELPANLASVDRHRGVLAFLRGHYEVALDYFSRAIERERTAENLGNVLCAMLRLGQIDEAGDLLLQIRVCYPASTVRALNDMILHDADLALLRLETLP
;
A
#
# COMPACT_ATOMS: atom_id res chain seq x y z
N MET A 1 18.99 10.58 8.65
CA MET A 1 18.84 9.57 7.60
C MET A 1 18.44 8.29 8.30
N LEU A 2 17.21 7.81 8.10
CA LEU A 2 16.74 6.58 8.74
C LEU A 2 17.54 5.41 8.16
N ASP A 3 18.09 4.54 8.99
CA ASP A 3 18.73 3.31 8.52
C ASP A 3 17.63 2.28 8.20
N HIS A 4 17.17 2.30 6.95
CA HIS A 4 16.11 1.39 6.49
C HIS A 4 16.54 -0.08 6.61
N ALA A 5 17.83 -0.40 6.47
CA ALA A 5 18.32 -1.76 6.66
C ALA A 5 18.11 -2.23 8.10
N LEU A 6 18.42 -1.39 9.08
CA LEU A 6 18.16 -1.68 10.50
C LEU A 6 16.66 -1.83 10.79
N LEU A 7 15.82 -1.00 10.17
CA LEU A 7 14.37 -1.07 10.29
C LEU A 7 13.82 -2.39 9.71
N PHE A 8 14.28 -2.78 8.52
CA PHE A 8 13.89 -4.07 7.93
C PHE A 8 14.41 -5.25 8.74
N SER A 9 15.65 -5.22 9.21
CA SER A 9 16.16 -6.26 10.11
C SER A 9 15.31 -6.39 11.38
N ARG A 10 14.82 -5.29 11.96
CA ARG A 10 13.90 -5.32 13.11
C ARG A 10 12.53 -5.89 12.73
N VAL A 11 11.95 -5.42 11.63
CA VAL A 11 10.64 -5.91 11.13
C VAL A 11 10.68 -7.41 10.86
N LEU A 12 11.81 -7.91 10.33
CA LEU A 12 12.05 -9.31 9.98
C LEU A 12 12.43 -10.17 11.20
N ALA A 13 13.20 -9.63 12.15
CA ALA A 13 13.58 -10.33 13.38
C ALA A 13 12.39 -10.52 14.34
N GLU A 14 11.39 -9.64 14.29
CA GLU A 14 10.13 -9.76 15.04
C GLU A 14 9.17 -10.81 14.45
N VAL A 15 9.54 -11.49 13.36
CA VAL A 15 8.79 -12.62 12.81
C VAL A 15 9.20 -13.91 13.53
N ASP A 16 8.90 -13.98 14.82
CA ASP A 16 9.12 -15.17 15.66
C ASP A 16 7.83 -16.00 15.78
N GLU A 17 7.95 -17.33 15.80
CA GLU A 17 6.90 -18.33 15.47
C GLU A 17 5.68 -18.41 16.42
N GLU A 18 5.58 -17.59 17.47
CA GLU A 18 4.43 -17.61 18.38
C GLU A 18 3.67 -16.28 18.41
N ALA A 19 2.40 -16.34 17.99
CA ALA A 19 1.35 -15.32 18.17
C ALA A 19 1.35 -14.10 17.23
N TYR A 20 1.18 -14.32 15.91
CA TYR A 20 0.58 -13.30 15.04
C TYR A 20 -0.65 -13.83 14.29
N PHE A 21 -1.55 -14.45 15.05
CA PHE A 21 -2.96 -14.59 14.65
C PHE A 21 -3.76 -13.41 15.19
N THR A 22 -3.42 -12.18 14.78
CA THR A 22 -4.43 -11.12 14.79
C THR A 22 -5.38 -11.48 13.66
N PRO A 23 -6.65 -11.82 13.95
CA PRO A 23 -7.56 -12.27 12.91
C PRO A 23 -7.60 -11.19 11.85
N MET A 24 -7.19 -11.57 10.65
CA MET A 24 -7.33 -10.79 9.44
C MET A 24 -8.81 -10.56 9.18
N ARG A 25 -9.42 -9.64 9.93
CA ARG A 25 -10.71 -9.00 9.65
C ARG A 25 -10.47 -7.96 8.55
N ARG A 26 -9.88 -8.49 7.47
CA ARG A 26 -9.74 -7.86 6.17
C ARG A 26 -11.07 -7.24 5.82
N VAL A 27 -11.00 -6.08 5.17
CA VAL A 27 -12.05 -5.53 4.31
C VAL A 27 -13.00 -6.65 3.90
N SER A 28 -14.24 -6.57 4.39
CA SER A 28 -15.18 -7.67 4.27
C SER A 28 -15.29 -8.06 2.79
N ALA A 29 -15.62 -9.33 2.49
CA ALA A 29 -15.78 -9.74 1.09
C ALA A 29 -16.76 -8.80 0.35
N GLU A 30 -17.75 -8.29 1.07
CA GLU A 30 -18.72 -7.30 0.61
C GLU A 30 -18.09 -5.94 0.31
N GLU A 31 -17.22 -5.41 1.19
CA GLU A 31 -16.50 -4.16 0.97
C GLU A 31 -15.52 -4.28 -0.21
N ARG A 32 -14.79 -5.40 -0.33
CA ARG A 32 -13.91 -5.65 -1.48
C ARG A 32 -14.68 -5.68 -2.79
N PHE A 33 -15.81 -6.39 -2.81
CA PHE A 33 -16.70 -6.42 -3.96
C PHE A 33 -17.28 -5.04 -4.28
N ALA A 34 -17.58 -4.23 -3.27
CA ALA A 34 -18.07 -2.87 -3.45
C ALA A 34 -17.05 -1.94 -4.13
N LEU A 35 -15.77 -2.08 -3.78
CA LEU A 35 -14.67 -1.23 -4.26
C LEU A 35 -14.09 -1.68 -5.61
N GLU A 36 -14.31 -2.94 -6.00
CA GLU A 36 -13.78 -3.53 -7.23
C GLU A 36 -14.05 -2.70 -8.50
N PRO A 37 -15.26 -2.14 -8.73
CA PRO A 37 -15.49 -1.32 -9.91
C PRO A 37 -14.64 -0.04 -9.96
N ILE A 38 -14.37 0.58 -8.80
CA ILE A 38 -13.52 1.76 -8.70
C ILE A 38 -12.08 1.37 -9.04
N ARG A 39 -11.59 0.26 -8.47
CA ARG A 39 -10.26 -0.29 -8.77
C ARG A 39 -10.10 -0.57 -10.26
N ALA A 40 -11.03 -1.31 -10.86
CA ALA A 40 -11.00 -1.64 -12.27
C ALA A 40 -11.04 -0.41 -13.18
N ALA A 41 -11.81 0.63 -12.82
CA ALA A 41 -11.86 1.89 -13.56
C ALA A 41 -10.52 2.64 -13.51
N LEU A 42 -9.85 2.66 -12.35
CA LEU A 42 -8.53 3.29 -12.22
C LEU A 42 -7.47 2.50 -13.00
N GLU A 43 -7.49 1.17 -12.93
CA GLU A 43 -6.53 0.29 -13.63
C GLU A 43 -6.66 0.33 -15.15
N SER A 44 -7.88 0.48 -15.68
CA SER A 44 -8.08 0.59 -17.13
C SER A 44 -7.42 1.83 -17.72
N GLY A 45 -7.23 2.87 -16.89
CA GLY A 45 -6.74 4.17 -17.34
C GLY A 45 -7.72 4.91 -18.25
N ASP A 46 -8.92 4.40 -18.51
CA ASP A 46 -9.96 5.05 -19.31
C ASP A 46 -11.23 5.21 -18.48
N PHE A 47 -11.25 6.31 -17.73
CA PHE A 47 -12.35 6.67 -16.83
C PHE A 47 -12.58 8.18 -16.81
N ILE A 48 -13.82 8.54 -16.46
CA ILE A 48 -14.25 9.91 -16.18
C ILE A 48 -14.11 10.15 -14.67
N VAL A 49 -13.29 11.13 -14.28
CA VAL A 49 -12.94 11.40 -12.88
C VAL A 49 -14.19 11.59 -12.00
N GLU A 50 -15.15 12.38 -12.48
CA GLU A 50 -16.36 12.70 -11.73
C GLU A 50 -17.29 11.49 -11.55
N ASP A 51 -17.32 10.56 -12.51
CA ASP A 51 -18.12 9.33 -12.38
C ASP A 51 -17.55 8.41 -11.30
N VAL A 52 -16.22 8.27 -11.25
CA VAL A 52 -15.55 7.45 -10.21
C VAL A 52 -15.67 8.11 -8.83
N ARG A 53 -15.60 9.44 -8.75
CA ARG A 53 -15.89 10.20 -7.51
C ARG A 53 -17.33 10.02 -7.04
N ALA A 54 -18.29 10.10 -7.96
CA ALA A 54 -19.70 9.89 -7.67
C ALA A 54 -19.97 8.47 -7.20
N GLN A 55 -19.29 7.48 -7.78
CA GLN A 55 -19.38 6.08 -7.34
C GLN A 55 -18.83 5.90 -5.92
N ALA A 56 -17.65 6.44 -5.60
CA ALA A 56 -17.09 6.39 -4.25
C ALA A 56 -18.05 7.04 -3.22
N ARG A 57 -18.64 8.18 -3.59
CA ARG A 57 -19.64 8.87 -2.75
C ARG A 57 -20.90 8.04 -2.56
N SER A 58 -21.41 7.42 -3.62
CA SER A 58 -22.58 6.54 -3.53
C SER A 58 -22.36 5.35 -2.58
N LEU A 59 -21.16 4.74 -2.59
CA LEU A 59 -20.82 3.67 -1.65
C LEU A 59 -20.80 4.16 -0.20
N PHE A 60 -20.24 5.35 0.03
CA PHE A 60 -20.19 5.96 1.36
C PHE A 60 -21.57 6.35 1.88
N ASP A 61 -22.39 7.01 1.06
CA ASP A 61 -23.75 7.42 1.42
C ASP A 61 -24.65 6.19 1.71
N ALA A 62 -24.43 5.09 1.00
CA ALA A 62 -25.08 3.81 1.23
C ALA A 62 -24.48 3.01 2.42
N ARG A 63 -23.48 3.55 3.13
CA ARG A 63 -22.76 2.91 4.24
C ARG A 63 -22.12 1.56 3.90
N ARG A 64 -21.80 1.36 2.62
CA ARG A 64 -21.07 0.17 2.15
C ARG A 64 -19.57 0.26 2.43
N ILE A 65 -19.08 1.48 2.64
CA ILE A 65 -17.72 1.78 3.09
C ILE A 65 -17.78 2.86 4.16
N ASP A 66 -16.80 2.86 5.07
CA ASP A 66 -16.64 3.91 6.08
C ASP A 66 -15.94 5.17 5.51
N ARG A 67 -15.78 6.19 6.36
CA ARG A 67 -15.14 7.45 5.98
C ARG A 67 -13.67 7.30 5.63
N VAL A 68 -12.94 6.39 6.30
CA VAL A 68 -11.51 6.15 6.03
C VAL A 68 -11.34 5.58 4.63
N LYS A 69 -12.15 4.58 4.27
CA LYS A 69 -12.17 3.96 2.94
C LYS A 69 -12.65 4.92 1.86
N TYR A 70 -13.63 5.76 2.16
CA TYR A 70 -14.07 6.80 1.24
C TYR A 70 -12.95 7.80 0.89
N LEU A 71 -12.27 8.33 1.91
CA LEU A 71 -11.13 9.24 1.72
C LEU A 71 -9.97 8.55 1.00
N SER A 72 -9.77 7.25 1.26
CA SER A 72 -8.81 6.42 0.54
C SER A 72 -9.12 6.36 -0.96
N CYS A 73 -10.37 6.08 -1.35
CA CYS A 73 -10.78 6.10 -2.75
C CYS A 73 -10.54 7.46 -3.42
N LEU A 74 -10.92 8.55 -2.76
CA LEU A 74 -10.70 9.88 -3.30
C LEU A 74 -9.20 10.17 -3.49
N HIS A 75 -8.36 9.74 -2.55
CA HIS A 75 -6.91 9.89 -2.65
C HIS A 75 -6.39 9.16 -3.89
N MET A 76 -6.77 7.90 -4.09
CA MET A 76 -6.33 7.12 -5.26
C MET A 76 -6.76 7.79 -6.58
N ILE A 77 -7.97 8.36 -6.64
CA ILE A 77 -8.42 9.11 -7.81
C ILE A 77 -7.57 10.35 -8.03
N ALA A 78 -7.32 11.15 -7.00
CA ALA A 78 -6.55 12.38 -7.09
C ALA A 78 -5.06 12.13 -7.44
N ALA A 79 -4.47 11.10 -6.83
CA ALA A 79 -3.09 10.69 -7.06
C ALA A 79 -2.88 9.92 -8.37
N HIS A 80 -3.95 9.49 -9.04
CA HIS A 80 -3.82 8.75 -10.30
C HIS A 80 -3.02 9.57 -11.33
N PRO A 81 -2.04 9.00 -12.07
CA PRO A 81 -1.17 9.75 -12.96
C PRO A 81 -1.87 10.61 -14.02
N ARG A 82 -3.06 10.20 -14.49
CA ARG A 82 -3.91 11.00 -15.41
C ARG A 82 -4.55 12.23 -14.76
N VAL A 83 -4.76 12.20 -13.44
CA VAL A 83 -5.40 13.29 -12.69
C VAL A 83 -4.33 14.20 -12.10
N ALA A 84 -3.32 13.60 -11.45
CA ALA A 84 -2.14 14.29 -10.91
C ALA A 84 -2.47 15.50 -10.01
N ASP A 85 -3.58 15.44 -9.27
CA ASP A 85 -3.96 16.47 -8.31
C ASP A 85 -3.28 16.20 -6.97
N TRP A 86 -1.99 16.53 -6.90
CA TRP A 86 -1.13 16.26 -5.76
C TRP A 86 -1.56 17.01 -4.50
N GLY A 87 -2.13 18.20 -4.67
CA GLY A 87 -2.62 19.02 -3.55
C GLY A 87 -3.82 18.35 -2.88
N GLU A 88 -4.78 17.92 -3.70
CA GLU A 88 -5.95 17.19 -3.22
C GLU A 88 -5.55 15.83 -2.62
N ALA A 89 -4.66 15.08 -3.28
CA ALA A 89 -4.18 13.80 -2.77
C ALA A 89 -3.52 13.93 -1.38
N ALA A 90 -2.71 14.98 -1.17
CA ALA A 90 -2.08 15.26 0.12
C ALA A 90 -3.11 15.63 1.20
N ARG A 91 -4.06 16.51 0.87
CA ARG A 91 -5.15 16.92 1.76
C ARG A 91 -5.95 15.69 2.21
N LEU A 92 -6.34 14.84 1.27
CA LEU A 92 -7.12 13.63 1.52
C LEU A 92 -6.38 12.61 2.39
N ALA A 93 -5.07 12.45 2.22
CA ALA A 93 -4.28 11.57 3.10
C ALA A 93 -4.24 12.10 4.55
N GLY A 94 -4.16 13.43 4.74
CA GLY A 94 -4.26 14.05 6.06
C GLY A 94 -5.64 13.87 6.69
N GLU A 95 -6.71 14.07 5.93
CA GLU A 95 -8.08 13.83 6.40
C GLU A 95 -8.36 12.37 6.71
N GLN A 96 -7.78 11.45 5.94
CA GLN A 96 -7.88 10.01 6.17
C GLN A 96 -7.24 9.62 7.51
N GLU A 97 -6.10 10.21 7.85
CA GLU A 97 -5.44 10.00 9.15
C GLU A 97 -6.32 10.44 10.31
N LEU A 98 -6.89 11.65 10.23
CA LEU A 98 -7.82 12.15 11.24
C LEU A 98 -9.04 11.24 11.37
N ALA A 99 -9.64 10.84 10.25
CA ALA A 99 -10.78 9.92 10.25
C ALA A 99 -10.43 8.55 10.85
N ALA A 100 -9.20 8.05 10.61
CA ALA A 100 -8.74 6.80 11.19
C ALA A 100 -8.58 6.90 12.72
N LEU A 101 -7.97 7.99 13.20
CA LEU A 101 -7.81 8.26 14.63
C LEU A 101 -9.15 8.45 15.34
N GLU A 102 -10.10 9.14 14.71
CA GLU A 102 -11.47 9.31 15.22
C GLU A 102 -12.23 7.99 15.29
N LEU A 103 -12.10 7.13 14.26
CA LEU A 103 -12.74 5.81 14.23
C LEU A 103 -12.14 4.88 15.29
N GLY A 104 -10.81 4.91 15.46
CA GLY A 104 -10.08 4.09 16.40
C GLY A 104 -10.33 2.59 16.20
N GLY A 105 -10.34 1.85 17.32
CA GLY A 105 -10.65 0.43 17.33
C GLY A 105 -9.51 -0.47 16.85
N PRO A 106 -9.79 -1.78 16.67
CA PRO A 106 -8.76 -2.77 16.34
C PRO A 106 -8.14 -2.58 14.94
N GLU A 107 -8.84 -1.89 14.03
CA GLU A 107 -8.37 -1.64 12.65
C GLU A 107 -7.50 -0.38 12.53
N LEU A 108 -7.30 0.38 13.63
CA LEU A 108 -6.51 1.62 13.60
C LEU A 108 -5.10 1.42 13.01
N PRO A 109 -4.31 0.39 13.37
CA PRO A 109 -3.00 0.19 12.78
C PRO A 109 -3.04 0.02 11.26
N ALA A 110 -3.99 -0.75 10.73
CA ALA A 110 -4.16 -0.96 9.29
C ALA A 110 -4.62 0.32 8.57
N ASN A 111 -5.53 1.08 9.18
CA ASN A 111 -5.95 2.37 8.65
C ASN A 111 -4.78 3.36 8.57
N LEU A 112 -3.92 3.41 9.60
CA LEU A 112 -2.72 4.25 9.60
C LEU A 112 -1.63 3.73 8.64
N ALA A 113 -1.51 2.42 8.45
CA ALA A 113 -0.65 1.84 7.44
C ALA A 113 -1.09 2.28 6.02
N SER A 114 -2.39 2.27 5.75
CA SER A 114 -2.96 2.76 4.49
C SER A 114 -2.69 4.25 4.25
N VAL A 115 -2.76 5.08 5.29
CA VAL A 115 -2.41 6.51 5.23
C VAL A 115 -0.93 6.69 4.88
N ASP A 116 -0.04 5.98 5.57
CA ASP A 116 1.39 6.08 5.29
C ASP A 116 1.71 5.57 3.88
N ARG A 117 1.06 4.49 3.42
CA ARG A 117 1.16 4.04 2.02
C ARG A 117 0.72 5.12 1.03
N HIS A 118 -0.38 5.82 1.28
CA HIS A 118 -0.85 6.92 0.43
C HIS A 118 0.14 8.09 0.36
N ARG A 119 0.74 8.46 1.49
CA ARG A 119 1.82 9.46 1.52
C ARG A 119 3.05 8.98 0.75
N GLY A 120 3.40 7.71 0.88
CA GLY A 120 4.49 7.06 0.15
C GLY A 120 4.25 7.06 -1.36
N VAL A 121 3.06 6.67 -1.83
CA VAL A 121 2.67 6.71 -3.25
C VAL A 121 2.76 8.13 -3.79
N LEU A 122 2.25 9.13 -3.06
CA LEU A 122 2.35 10.53 -3.47
C LEU A 122 3.81 10.99 -3.62
N ALA A 123 4.68 10.64 -2.66
CA ALA A 123 6.11 10.95 -2.74
C ALA A 123 6.78 10.22 -3.92
N PHE A 124 6.47 8.95 -4.12
CA PHE A 124 7.01 8.11 -5.18
C PHE A 124 6.67 8.66 -6.57
N LEU A 125 5.39 8.98 -6.82
CA LEU A 125 4.92 9.55 -8.08
C LEU A 125 5.56 10.91 -8.38
N ARG A 126 6.01 11.62 -7.35
CA ARG A 126 6.72 12.90 -7.46
C ARG A 126 8.24 12.76 -7.53
N GLY A 127 8.76 11.53 -7.56
CA GLY A 127 10.20 11.26 -7.65
C GLY A 127 10.97 11.45 -6.34
N HIS A 128 10.28 11.63 -5.20
CA HIS A 128 10.91 11.76 -3.89
C HIS A 128 11.06 10.39 -3.24
N TYR A 129 11.93 9.55 -3.81
CA TYR A 129 11.98 8.12 -3.48
C TYR A 129 12.46 7.82 -2.06
N GLU A 130 13.36 8.62 -1.50
CA GLU A 130 13.79 8.46 -0.10
C GLU A 130 12.63 8.75 0.87
N VAL A 131 11.82 9.76 0.56
CA VAL A 131 10.63 10.11 1.35
C VAL A 131 9.55 9.04 1.18
N ALA A 132 9.40 8.50 -0.03
CA ALA A 132 8.49 7.38 -0.28
C ALA A 132 8.89 6.15 0.53
N LEU A 133 10.19 5.81 0.54
CA LEU A 133 10.73 4.69 1.29
C LEU A 133 10.47 4.85 2.80
N ASP A 134 10.66 6.03 3.38
CA ASP A 134 10.32 6.30 4.79
C ASP A 134 8.85 6.01 5.10
N TYR A 135 7.94 6.52 4.27
CA TYR A 135 6.51 6.26 4.45
C TYR A 135 6.15 4.78 4.26
N PHE A 136 6.71 4.10 3.25
CA PHE A 136 6.46 2.68 3.03
C PHE A 136 7.03 1.81 4.15
N SER A 137 8.21 2.14 4.67
CA SER A 137 8.80 1.51 5.87
C SER A 137 7.84 1.60 7.05
N ARG A 138 7.29 2.79 7.34
CA ARG A 138 6.30 2.98 8.41
C ARG A 138 4.98 2.23 8.18
N ALA A 139 4.57 2.05 6.93
CA ALA A 139 3.39 1.26 6.59
C ALA A 139 3.61 -0.23 6.90
N ILE A 140 4.78 -0.78 6.53
CA ILE A 140 5.14 -2.18 6.84
C ILE A 140 5.23 -2.44 8.34
N GLU A 141 5.79 -1.51 9.13
CA GLU A 141 5.88 -1.65 10.59
C GLU A 141 4.50 -1.90 11.22
N ARG A 142 3.46 -1.27 10.67
CA ARG A 142 2.07 -1.41 11.14
C ARG A 142 1.35 -2.59 10.51
N GLU A 143 1.58 -2.85 9.23
CA GLU A 143 0.88 -3.89 8.47
C GLU A 143 1.76 -4.51 7.40
N ARG A 144 2.11 -5.79 7.57
CA ARG A 144 3.07 -6.47 6.68
C ARG A 144 2.36 -7.21 5.54
N THR A 145 1.75 -6.45 4.63
CA THR A 145 1.08 -6.98 3.44
C THR A 145 2.03 -7.10 2.25
N ALA A 146 1.67 -7.93 1.26
CA ALA A 146 2.41 -8.00 -0.01
C ALA A 146 2.47 -6.62 -0.71
N GLU A 147 1.40 -5.83 -0.64
CA GLU A 147 1.36 -4.48 -1.21
C GLU A 147 2.41 -3.57 -0.53
N ASN A 148 2.47 -3.55 0.81
CA ASN A 148 3.41 -2.71 1.53
C ASN A 148 4.87 -3.16 1.28
N LEU A 149 5.12 -4.47 1.24
CA LEU A 149 6.43 -5.03 0.87
C LEU A 149 6.84 -4.65 -0.56
N GLY A 150 5.92 -4.78 -1.52
CA GLY A 150 6.13 -4.40 -2.92
C GLY A 150 6.47 -2.92 -3.07
N ASN A 151 5.76 -2.03 -2.37
CA ASN A 151 6.03 -0.60 -2.40
C ASN A 151 7.43 -0.23 -1.91
N VAL A 152 7.93 -0.91 -0.87
CA VAL A 152 9.32 -0.75 -0.42
C VAL A 152 10.30 -1.20 -1.50
N LEU A 153 10.09 -2.39 -2.08
CA LEU A 153 10.96 -2.89 -3.14
C LEU A 153 10.98 -1.93 -4.34
N CYS A 154 9.82 -1.42 -4.76
CA CYS A 154 9.73 -0.37 -5.79
C CYS A 154 10.59 0.84 -5.43
N ALA A 155 10.44 1.39 -4.23
CA ALA A 155 11.21 2.57 -3.81
C ALA A 155 12.73 2.29 -3.79
N MET A 156 13.17 1.14 -3.30
CA MET A 156 14.58 0.74 -3.31
C MET A 156 15.14 0.64 -4.73
N LEU A 157 14.40 0.00 -5.65
CA LEU A 157 14.80 -0.10 -7.06
C LEU A 157 14.90 1.27 -7.73
N ARG A 158 13.98 2.20 -7.42
CA ARG A 158 14.04 3.59 -7.93
C ARG A 158 15.20 4.40 -7.35
N LEU A 159 15.68 4.03 -6.16
CA LEU A 159 16.90 4.57 -5.55
C LEU A 159 18.19 3.91 -6.09
N GLY A 160 18.07 2.89 -6.95
CA GLY A 160 19.23 2.15 -7.49
C GLY A 160 19.81 1.11 -6.52
N GLN A 161 19.10 0.80 -5.42
CA GLN A 161 19.49 -0.17 -4.40
C GLN A 161 19.07 -1.58 -4.83
N ILE A 162 19.59 -2.04 -5.98
CA ILE A 162 19.12 -3.27 -6.63
C ILE A 162 19.52 -4.49 -5.81
N ASP A 163 20.78 -4.56 -5.37
CA ASP A 163 21.31 -5.70 -4.62
C ASP A 163 20.61 -5.81 -3.25
N GLU A 164 20.42 -4.69 -2.54
CA GLU A 164 19.72 -4.68 -1.27
C GLU A 164 18.23 -5.05 -1.41
N ALA A 165 17.59 -4.68 -2.51
CA ALA A 165 16.21 -5.07 -2.80
C ALA A 165 16.10 -6.57 -3.04
N GLY A 166 17.08 -7.18 -3.73
CA GLY A 166 17.16 -8.62 -3.92
C GLY A 166 17.36 -9.38 -2.62
N ASP A 167 18.32 -8.94 -1.79
CA ASP A 167 18.56 -9.51 -0.46
C ASP A 167 17.31 -9.43 0.42
N LEU A 168 16.59 -8.30 0.40
CA LEU A 168 15.34 -8.15 1.13
C LEU A 168 14.26 -9.09 0.58
N LEU A 169 14.14 -9.25 -0.73
CA LEU A 169 13.16 -10.16 -1.34
C LEU A 169 13.43 -11.62 -0.93
N LEU A 170 14.70 -12.04 -0.88
CA LEU A 170 15.09 -13.36 -0.39
C LEU A 170 14.68 -13.55 1.08
N GLN A 171 14.96 -12.56 1.93
CA GLN A 171 14.53 -12.59 3.34
C GLN A 171 13.01 -12.65 3.46
N ILE A 172 12.27 -11.89 2.65
CA ILE A 172 10.81 -11.93 2.64
C ILE A 172 10.29 -13.33 2.32
N ARG A 173 10.87 -14.00 1.30
CA ARG A 173 10.45 -15.34 0.90
C ARG A 173 10.69 -16.40 1.97
N VAL A 174 11.69 -16.21 2.82
CA VAL A 174 12.01 -17.11 3.93
C VAL A 174 11.12 -16.83 5.14
N CYS A 175 10.95 -15.57 5.52
CA CYS A 175 10.33 -15.20 6.79
C CYS A 175 8.80 -15.06 6.72
N TYR A 176 8.21 -14.80 5.54
CA TYR A 176 6.77 -14.51 5.45
C TYR A 176 5.91 -15.73 5.10
N PRO A 177 4.62 -15.72 5.50
CA PRO A 177 3.68 -16.75 5.10
C PRO A 177 3.60 -16.92 3.57
N ALA A 178 3.49 -18.17 3.12
CA ALA A 178 3.46 -18.51 1.69
C ALA A 178 2.35 -17.78 0.91
N SER A 179 1.24 -17.39 1.55
CA SER A 179 0.19 -16.58 0.93
C SER A 179 0.64 -15.15 0.61
N THR A 180 1.37 -14.50 1.52
CA THR A 180 1.97 -13.18 1.32
C THR A 180 3.05 -13.26 0.24
N VAL A 181 3.91 -14.27 0.30
CA VAL A 181 4.99 -14.48 -0.68
C VAL A 181 4.41 -14.71 -2.08
N ARG A 182 3.37 -15.54 -2.23
CA ARG A 182 2.70 -15.75 -3.53
C ARG A 182 2.11 -14.46 -4.08
N ALA A 183 1.44 -13.66 -3.26
CA ALA A 183 0.88 -12.38 -3.69
C ALA A 183 1.97 -11.38 -4.10
N LEU A 184 3.09 -11.31 -3.37
CA LEU A 184 4.21 -10.46 -3.74
C LEU A 184 4.87 -10.91 -5.05
N ASN A 185 5.07 -12.21 -5.23
CA ASN A 185 5.63 -12.75 -6.47
C ASN A 185 4.72 -12.46 -7.68
N ASP A 186 3.39 -12.56 -7.51
CA ASP A 186 2.41 -12.19 -8.54
C ASP A 186 2.55 -10.70 -8.92
N MET A 187 2.69 -9.81 -7.92
CA MET A 187 2.98 -8.40 -8.17
C MET A 187 4.29 -8.20 -8.94
N ILE A 188 5.38 -8.88 -8.58
CA ILE A 188 6.69 -8.75 -9.27
C ILE A 188 6.59 -9.15 -10.75
N LEU A 189 5.75 -10.14 -11.08
CA LEU A 189 5.55 -10.58 -12.46
C LEU A 189 4.83 -9.52 -13.32
N HIS A 190 3.93 -8.74 -12.73
CA HIS A 190 3.05 -7.83 -13.46
C HIS A 190 3.46 -6.35 -13.36
N ASP A 191 4.02 -5.93 -12.24
CA ASP A 191 4.44 -4.55 -12.01
C ASP A 191 5.77 -4.27 -12.72
N ALA A 192 5.80 -3.20 -13.52
CA ALA A 192 6.97 -2.78 -14.27
C ALA A 192 8.07 -2.20 -13.36
N ASP A 193 7.71 -1.56 -12.25
CA ASP A 193 8.69 -1.00 -11.30
C ASP A 193 9.45 -2.10 -10.55
N LEU A 194 8.90 -3.32 -10.49
CA LEU A 194 9.54 -4.50 -9.89
C LEU A 194 10.27 -5.40 -10.90
N ALA A 195 10.31 -5.02 -12.18
CA ALA A 195 10.77 -5.91 -13.24
C ALA A 195 12.21 -6.42 -13.07
N LEU A 196 13.08 -5.63 -12.41
CA LEU A 196 14.46 -6.00 -12.14
C LEU A 196 14.58 -7.22 -11.19
N LEU A 197 13.59 -7.44 -10.32
CA LEU A 197 13.56 -8.56 -9.38
C LEU A 197 13.03 -9.86 -9.99
N ARG A 198 12.55 -9.83 -11.24
CA ARG A 198 12.05 -11.03 -11.94
C ARG A 198 13.15 -12.05 -12.20
N LEU A 199 14.40 -11.61 -12.35
CA LEU A 199 15.53 -12.54 -12.56
C LEU A 199 15.82 -13.39 -11.32
N GLU A 200 15.37 -12.94 -10.15
CA GLU A 200 15.45 -13.69 -8.90
C GLU A 200 14.21 -14.58 -8.67
N THR A 201 13.25 -14.65 -9.60
CA THR A 201 11.99 -15.42 -9.43
C THR A 201 12.06 -16.91 -9.80
N LEU A 202 13.25 -17.48 -10.02
CA LEU A 202 13.39 -18.94 -10.12
C LEU A 202 13.50 -19.55 -8.71
N PRO A 203 12.86 -20.72 -8.49
CA PRO A 203 12.68 -21.32 -7.17
C PRO A 203 13.98 -21.63 -6.43
#